data_AF-A0A7X9FSY2-F1
#
_entry.id   AF-A0A7X9FSY2-F1
#
_cell.length_a   1.000
_cell.length_b   1.000
_cell.length_c   1.000
_cell.angle_alpha   90.00
_cell.angle_beta   90.00
_cell.angle_gamma   90.00
#
_symmetry.space_group_name_H-M   'P 1'
#
loop_
_entity.id
_entity.type
_entity.pdbx_description
1 polymer ?
#
loop_
_entity_poly.entity_id
_entity_poly.type
_entity_poly.pdbx_seq_one_letter_code
_entity_poly.pdbx_strand_id
1 'polypeptide(L)'
;MIILANFLNAIANVLGIVITFFTWMIVIQALISWVNPDPYNPIVRFLYVSTEPVYRILRRVLPRGHLGPVDFAPLVALFVLIFLNYFLVQTIKDYALWLRAGQLPPVF
;
A
#
# COMPACT_ATOMS: atom_id res chain seq x y z
N MET A 1 -28.53 0.45 2.65
CA MET A 1 -28.99 1.12 1.41
C MET A 1 -28.06 0.74 0.28
N ILE A 2 -28.58 0.26 -0.86
CA ILE A 2 -27.77 -0.30 -1.95
C ILE A 2 -26.79 0.73 -2.55
N ILE A 3 -27.22 1.99 -2.69
CA ILE A 3 -26.38 3.07 -3.26
C ILE A 3 -25.13 3.28 -2.40
N LEU A 4 -25.29 3.42 -1.07
CA LEU A 4 -24.18 3.62 -0.14
C LEU A 4 -23.22 2.42 -0.12
N ALA A 5 -23.76 1.20 -0.14
CA ALA A 5 -22.96 -0.02 -0.20
C ALA A 5 -22.08 -0.06 -1.47
N ASN A 6 -22.66 0.23 -2.63
CA ASN A 6 -21.91 0.28 -3.89
C ASN A 6 -20.83 1.35 -3.88
N PHE A 7 -21.13 2.53 -3.31
CA PHE A 7 -20.18 3.62 -3.18
C PHE A 7 -18.96 3.25 -2.31
N LEU A 8 -19.19 2.67 -1.13
CA LEU A 8 -18.11 2.21 -0.25
C LEU A 8 -17.28 1.09 -0.88
N ASN A 9 -17.92 0.13 -1.53
CA ASN A 9 -17.21 -0.93 -2.25
C ASN A 9 -16.36 -0.36 -3.40
N ALA A 10 -16.85 0.65 -4.12
CA ALA A 10 -16.07 1.32 -5.17
C ALA A 10 -14.83 2.02 -4.59
N ILE A 11 -14.98 2.75 -3.47
CA ILE A 11 -13.85 3.37 -2.75
C ILE A 11 -12.83 2.30 -2.33
N ALA A 12 -13.30 1.20 -1.73
CA ALA A 12 -12.43 0.12 -1.30
C ALA A 12 -11.65 -0.49 -2.47
N ASN A 13 -12.30 -0.69 -3.63
CA ASN A 13 -11.63 -1.21 -4.81
C ASN A 13 -10.59 -0.24 -5.38
N VAL A 14 -10.91 1.05 -5.50
CA VAL A 14 -9.93 2.06 -5.94
C VAL A 14 -8.74 2.10 -4.98
N LEU A 15 -8.99 2.09 -3.68
CA LEU A 15 -7.94 2.05 -2.67
C LEU A 15 -7.09 0.78 -2.77
N GLY A 16 -7.73 -0.38 -2.96
CA GLY A 16 -7.04 -1.65 -3.17
C GLY A 16 -6.15 -1.65 -4.41
N ILE A 17 -6.61 -1.06 -5.52
CA ILE A 17 -5.81 -0.90 -6.74
C ILE A 17 -4.60 -0.01 -6.48
N VAL A 18 -4.79 1.13 -5.80
CA VAL A 18 -3.69 2.05 -5.46
C VAL A 18 -2.66 1.35 -4.57
N ILE A 19 -3.09 0.64 -3.53
CA ILE A 19 -2.19 -0.11 -2.64
C ILE A 19 -1.43 -1.17 -3.43
N THR A 20 -2.11 -1.98 -4.24
CA THR A 20 -1.48 -3.03 -5.07
C THR A 20 -0.47 -2.43 -6.06
N PHE A 21 -0.80 -1.29 -6.66
CA PHE A 21 0.10 -0.57 -7.56
C PHE A 21 1.39 -0.17 -6.83
N PHE A 22 1.29 0.45 -5.66
CA PHE A 22 2.46 0.80 -4.85
C PHE A 22 3.24 -0.42 -4.36
N THR A 23 2.57 -1.52 -4.02
CA THR A 23 3.24 -2.79 -3.68
C THR A 23 4.14 -3.24 -4.83
N TRP A 24 3.63 -3.27 -6.06
CA TRP A 24 4.43 -3.65 -7.22
C TRP A 24 5.55 -2.65 -7.53
N MET A 25 5.31 -1.36 -7.38
CA MET A 25 6.38 -0.35 -7.54
C MET A 25 7.54 -0.61 -6.58
N ILE A 26 7.24 -0.93 -5.32
CA ILE A 26 8.27 -1.21 -4.30
C ILE A 26 8.99 -2.53 -4.60
N VAL A 27 8.28 -3.57 -5.04
CA VAL A 27 8.91 -4.82 -5.50
C VAL A 27 9.88 -4.53 -6.64
N ILE A 28 9.43 -3.80 -7.67
CA ILE A 28 10.26 -3.43 -8.83
C ILE A 28 11.48 -2.61 -8.37
N GLN A 29 11.31 -1.67 -7.45
CA GLN A 29 12.41 -0.88 -6.90
C GLN A 29 13.45 -1.74 -6.19
N ALA A 30 13.00 -2.67 -5.36
CA ALA A 30 13.89 -3.59 -4.65
C ALA A 30 14.68 -4.46 -5.64
N LEU A 31 14.01 -5.02 -6.66
CA LEU A 31 14.67 -5.80 -7.71
C LEU A 31 15.68 -4.97 -8.50
N ILE A 32 15.29 -3.75 -8.88
CA ILE A 32 16.15 -2.83 -9.61
C ILE A 32 17.39 -2.47 -8.76
N SER A 33 17.24 -2.29 -7.44
CA SER A 33 18.36 -1.95 -6.56
C SER A 33 19.49 -2.99 -6.55
N TRP A 34 19.17 -4.27 -6.82
CA TRP A 34 20.16 -5.35 -6.91
C TRP A 34 20.98 -5.35 -8.20
N VAL A 35 20.48 -4.73 -9.27
CA VAL A 35 21.16 -4.68 -10.56
C VAL A 35 21.90 -3.36 -10.81
N ASN A 36 21.92 -2.46 -9.81
CA ASN A 36 22.59 -1.16 -9.87
C ASN A 36 22.23 -0.35 -11.13
N PRO A 37 21.00 0.19 -11.22
CA PRO A 37 20.49 0.81 -12.43
C PRO A 37 21.18 2.14 -12.74
N ASP A 38 21.10 2.58 -13.99
CA ASP A 38 21.47 3.95 -14.35
C ASP A 38 20.54 4.97 -13.64
N PRO A 39 21.06 5.83 -12.75
CA PRO A 39 20.26 6.82 -12.03
C PRO A 39 19.62 7.89 -12.93
N TYR A 40 20.14 8.11 -14.13
CA TYR A 40 19.63 9.09 -15.08
C TYR A 40 18.46 8.56 -15.92
N ASN A 41 18.16 7.26 -15.83
CA ASN A 41 17.03 6.68 -16.54
C ASN A 41 15.70 7.27 -16.01
N PRO A 42 14.87 7.87 -16.88
CA PRO A 42 13.60 8.48 -16.47
C PRO A 42 12.66 7.53 -15.72
N ILE A 43 12.65 6.24 -16.09
CA ILE A 43 11.80 5.22 -15.44
C ILE A 43 12.26 4.97 -14.01
N VAL A 44 13.58 4.87 -13.81
CA VAL A 44 14.19 4.68 -12.49
C VAL A 44 13.86 5.90 -11.62
N ARG A 45 14.07 7.11 -12.14
CA ARG A 45 13.76 8.35 -11.40
C ARG A 45 12.28 8.46 -11.06
N PHE A 46 11.38 8.15 -12.01
CA PHE A 46 9.94 8.13 -11.79
C PHE A 46 9.57 7.19 -10.65
N LEU A 47 10.15 5.99 -10.64
CA LEU A 47 9.91 4.97 -9.63
C LEU A 47 10.32 5.46 -8.23
N TYR A 48 11.54 5.99 -8.06
CA TYR A 48 12.02 6.55 -6.79
C TYR A 48 11.17 7.74 -6.32
N VAL A 49 10.84 8.68 -7.20
CA VAL A 49 10.04 9.87 -6.84
C VAL A 49 8.63 9.49 -6.42
N SER A 50 8.03 8.52 -7.11
CA SER A 50 6.67 8.09 -6.85
C SER A 50 6.54 7.28 -5.56
N THR A 51 7.54 6.46 -5.20
CA THR A 51 7.54 5.69 -3.94
C THR A 51 8.06 6.48 -2.73
N GLU A 52 8.76 7.60 -2.94
CA GLU A 52 9.32 8.44 -1.88
C GLU A 52 8.30 8.86 -0.80
N PRO A 53 7.05 9.25 -1.10
CA PRO A 53 6.05 9.56 -0.08
C PRO A 53 5.81 8.39 0.89
N VAL A 54 5.76 7.16 0.38
CA VAL A 54 5.56 5.93 1.18
C VAL A 54 6.76 5.72 2.10
N TYR A 55 7.98 5.78 1.56
CA TYR A 55 9.21 5.66 2.35
C TYR A 55 9.38 6.78 3.36
N ARG A 56 8.97 8.01 3.03
CA ARG A 56 9.03 9.14 3.94
C ARG A 56 8.16 8.92 5.17
N ILE A 57 6.96 8.36 5.00
CA ILE A 57 6.09 8.01 6.12
C ILE A 57 6.72 6.90 6.95
N LEU A 58 7.22 5.84 6.31
CA LEU A 58 7.88 4.73 6.99
C LEU A 58 9.11 5.19 7.80
N ARG A 59 9.95 6.06 7.24
CA ARG A 59 11.13 6.64 7.92
C ARG A 59 10.79 7.57 9.09
N ARG A 60 9.54 8.03 9.21
CA ARG A 60 9.07 8.77 10.39
C ARG A 60 8.66 7.83 11.52
N VAL A 61 8.15 6.66 11.19
CA VAL A 61 7.69 5.64 12.15
C VAL A 61 8.84 4.73 12.58
N LEU A 62 9.75 4.41 11.66
CA LEU A 62 10.95 3.61 11.91
C LEU A 62 12.05 4.52 12.49
N PRO A 63 12.66 4.17 13.63
CA PRO A 63 13.80 4.90 14.19
C PRO A 63 14.95 4.94 13.19
N ARG A 64 15.54 6.13 12.95
CA ARG A 64 16.63 6.38 11.99
C ARG A 64 17.96 5.66 12.30
N GLY A 65 18.00 4.72 13.23
CA GLY A 65 19.22 4.16 13.80
C GLY A 65 19.48 2.66 13.61
N HIS A 66 18.59 1.87 12.99
CA HIS A 66 18.69 0.40 13.03
C HIS A 66 18.51 -0.33 11.71
N LEU A 67 18.58 0.38 10.57
CA LEU A 67 18.82 -0.27 9.30
C LEU A 67 20.35 -0.24 9.14
N GLY A 68 20.99 -1.39 9.34
CA GLY A 68 22.44 -1.54 9.14
C GLY A 68 22.85 -1.26 7.67
N PRO A 69 23.96 -1.82 7.18
CA PRO A 69 24.38 -1.63 5.78
C PRO A 69 23.36 -2.16 4.73
N VAL A 70 22.29 -2.83 5.16
CA VAL A 70 21.21 -3.36 4.32
C VAL A 70 19.94 -2.52 4.50
N ASP A 71 19.43 -1.95 3.41
CA ASP A 71 18.19 -1.19 3.41
C ASP A 71 16.98 -2.15 3.46
N PHE A 72 16.43 -2.39 4.66
CA PHE A 72 15.19 -3.17 4.81
C PHE A 72 13.92 -2.34 4.60
N ALA A 73 14.03 -1.05 4.29
CA ALA A 73 12.84 -0.19 4.12
C ALA A 73 11.87 -0.72 3.04
N PRO A 74 12.31 -1.26 1.88
CA PRO A 74 11.40 -1.83 0.90
C PRO A 74 10.60 -3.00 1.46
N LEU A 75 11.23 -3.88 2.25
CA LEU A 75 10.57 -5.03 2.85
C LEU A 75 9.51 -4.61 3.86
N VAL A 76 9.83 -3.67 4.74
CA VAL A 76 8.86 -3.13 5.71
C VAL A 76 7.70 -2.44 4.99
N ALA A 77 7.98 -1.69 3.93
CA ALA A 77 6.95 -1.06 3.12
C ALA A 77 5.99 -2.08 2.50
N LEU A 78 6.52 -3.19 1.97
CA LEU A 78 5.70 -4.28 1.43
C LEU A 78 4.79 -4.87 2.50
N PHE A 79 5.31 -5.17 3.68
CA PHE A 79 4.49 -5.70 4.78
C PHE A 79 3.36 -4.75 5.16
N VAL A 80 3.64 -3.45 5.28
CA VAL A 80 2.63 -2.44 5.62
C VAL A 80 1.57 -2.33 4.52
N LEU A 81 1.96 -2.27 3.25
CA LEU A 81 1.00 -2.16 2.14
C LEU A 81 0.13 -3.42 2.02
N ILE A 82 0.73 -4.61 2.15
CA ILE A 82 0.01 -5.88 2.16
C ILE A 82 -0.98 -5.91 3.34
N PHE A 83 -0.51 -5.55 4.54
CA PHE A 83 -1.37 -5.46 5.71
C PHE A 83 -2.53 -4.49 5.49
N LEU A 84 -2.29 -3.28 4.96
CA LEU A 84 -3.35 -2.32 4.66
C LEU A 84 -4.35 -2.85 3.63
N ASN A 85 -3.89 -3.60 2.62
CA ASN A 85 -4.79 -4.24 1.67
C ASN A 85 -5.69 -5.28 2.36
N TYR A 86 -5.11 -6.19 3.12
CA TYR A 86 -5.88 -7.25 3.76
C TYR A 86 -6.74 -6.75 4.92
N PHE A 87 -6.27 -5.78 5.68
CA PHE A 87 -6.99 -5.26 6.83
C PHE A 87 -7.95 -4.16 6.41
N LEU A 88 -7.44 -3.03 5.93
CA LEU A 88 -8.24 -1.83 5.72
C LEU A 88 -9.20 -1.99 4.53
N VAL A 89 -8.72 -2.49 3.38
CA VAL A 89 -9.60 -2.63 2.19
C VAL A 89 -10.68 -3.68 2.42
N GLN A 90 -10.34 -4.84 3.00
CA GLN A 90 -11.34 -5.87 3.29
C GLN A 90 -12.35 -5.38 4.33
N THR A 91 -11.89 -4.70 5.39
CA THR A 91 -12.80 -4.10 6.37
C THR A 91 -13.84 -3.20 5.70
N ILE A 92 -13.43 -2.29 4.80
CA ILE A 92 -14.39 -1.42 4.09
C ILE A 92 -15.34 -2.23 3.20
N LYS A 93 -14.85 -3.28 2.52
CA LYS A 93 -15.68 -4.17 1.70
C LYS A 93 -16.72 -4.91 2.54
N ASP A 94 -16.32 -5.42 3.70
CA ASP A 94 -17.23 -6.10 4.61
C ASP A 94 -18.33 -5.16 5.08
N TYR A 95 -17.99 -3.94 5.51
CA TYR A 95 -18.98 -2.91 5.84
C TYR A 95 -19.92 -2.61 4.67
N ALA A 96 -19.41 -2.55 3.44
CA ALA A 96 -20.25 -2.38 2.25
C ALA A 96 -21.23 -3.56 2.04
N LEU A 97 -20.78 -4.79 2.27
CA LEU A 97 -21.64 -5.98 2.21
C LEU A 97 -22.73 -5.96 3.28
N TRP A 98 -22.41 -5.59 4.52
CA TRP A 98 -23.39 -5.44 5.60
C TRP A 98 -24.47 -4.41 5.25
N LEU A 99 -24.06 -3.24 4.76
CA LEU A 99 -24.98 -2.18 4.31
C LEU A 99 -25.88 -2.60 3.14
N ARG A 100 -25.43 -3.57 2.34
CA ARG A 100 -26.21 -4.18 1.26
C ARG A 100 -27.21 -5.20 1.80
N ALA A 101 -26.79 -6.03 2.76
CA ALA A 101 -27.63 -7.03 3.42
C ALA A 101 -28.71 -6.41 4.33
N GLY A 102 -28.56 -5.13 4.70
CA GLY A 102 -29.49 -4.45 5.61
C GLY A 102 -29.34 -4.92 7.06
N GLN A 103 -28.23 -5.56 7.39
CA GLN A 103 -27.88 -6.04 8.73
C GLN A 103 -26.76 -5.16 9.29
N LEU A 104 -26.81 -4.87 10.59
CA LEU A 104 -25.71 -4.16 11.25
C LEU A 104 -24.48 -5.08 11.26
N PRO A 105 -23.28 -4.54 11.00
CA PRO A 105 -22.05 -5.31 11.12
C PRO A 105 -21.95 -5.85 12.56
N PRO A 106 -21.50 -7.10 12.76
CA PRO A 106 -21.14 -7.58 14.08
C PRO A 106 -19.96 -6.71 14.52
N VAL A 107 -20.26 -5.77 15.42
CA VAL A 107 -19.20 -5.07 16.14
C VAL A 107 -18.75 -6.10 17.18
N PHE A 108 -17.49 -6.52 17.06
CA PHE A 108 -16.81 -7.65 17.73
C PHE A 108 -16.89 -8.98 16.96
#